data_AF-A0A540X593-F1
#
_entry.id   AF-A0A540X593-F1
#
_cell.length_a   1.000
_cell.length_b   1.000
_cell.length_c   1.000
_cell.angle_alpha   90.00
_cell.angle_beta   90.00
_cell.angle_gamma   90.00
#
_symmetry.space_group_name_H-M   'P 1'
#
loop_
_entity.id
_entity.type
_entity.pdbx_description
1 polymer ?
#
loop_
_entity_poly.entity_id
_entity_poly.type
_entity_poly.pdbx_seq_one_letter_code
_entity_poly.pdbx_strand_id
1 'polypeptide(L)'
;MSTSSIPHFPGVPDLLVERYLCDELSPEEARHVEEAARASPALAAHLRERRAEKAAFALVRPFGPVRARLEAPRPSRWRMLWRWSQPVLVLGVVLAAVLPRLHSLQEVERVRVRGGLTARVLVKRGEVVFEQGPGAVLRSGDRVRVEVEDVEGGALYVLAVSERGRVTPLQGFPATGGTLSMLPGRWVLPGSLELDDAPEQEALVVVLAADARDAPSPEAIHRWLEQAARESDFPPSLTPLPGTRHAVRALPKELP
;
A
#
# COMPACT_ATOMS: atom_id res chain seq x y z
N MET A 1 10.20 53.60 28.16
CA MET A 1 9.96 52.17 28.46
C MET A 1 10.50 51.92 29.85
N SER A 2 9.65 51.97 30.88
CA SER A 2 10.08 51.74 32.26
C SER A 2 10.22 50.23 32.46
N THR A 3 11.44 49.77 32.69
CA THR A 3 11.70 48.40 33.17
C THR A 3 11.09 48.28 34.56
N SER A 4 9.86 47.78 34.63
CA SER A 4 9.18 47.55 35.91
C SER A 4 9.94 46.47 36.67
N SER A 5 10.78 46.89 37.63
CA SER A 5 11.41 45.98 38.57
C SER A 5 10.32 45.33 39.41
N ILE A 6 10.18 44.01 39.33
CA ILE A 6 9.29 43.25 40.20
C ILE A 6 9.76 43.47 41.64
N PRO A 7 8.89 43.91 42.56
CA PRO A 7 9.30 44.13 43.95
C PRO A 7 9.65 42.79 44.60
N HIS A 8 10.86 42.71 45.16
CA HIS A 8 11.35 41.52 45.83
C HIS A 8 11.04 41.56 47.33
N PHE A 9 10.46 40.49 47.87
CA PHE A 9 10.12 40.39 49.29
C PHE A 9 10.98 39.33 49.98
N PRO A 10 11.75 39.68 51.02
CA PRO A 10 12.61 38.72 51.70
C PRO A 10 11.77 37.61 52.35
N GLY A 11 12.15 36.35 52.10
CA GLY A 11 11.49 35.17 52.66
C GLY A 11 10.29 34.66 51.85
N VAL A 12 9.84 35.38 50.82
CA VAL A 12 8.76 34.92 49.93
C VAL A 12 9.23 35.05 48.48
N PRO A 13 9.47 33.93 47.77
CA PRO A 13 9.84 33.99 46.37
C PRO A 13 8.78 34.70 45.53
N ASP A 14 9.18 35.54 44.58
CA ASP A 14 8.27 36.31 43.73
C ASP A 14 7.26 35.41 43.00
N LEU A 15 7.70 34.22 42.56
CA LEU A 15 6.83 33.22 41.94
C LEU A 15 5.72 32.73 42.89
N LEU A 16 5.99 32.64 44.18
CA LEU A 16 5.01 32.26 45.18
C LEU A 16 3.92 33.33 45.32
N VAL A 17 4.30 34.62 45.25
CA VAL A 17 3.37 35.76 45.28
C VAL A 17 2.45 35.76 44.07
N GLU A 18 2.99 35.53 42.86
CA GLU A 18 2.18 35.46 41.64
C GLU A 18 1.21 34.27 41.66
N ARG A 19 1.68 33.08 42.07
CA ARG A 19 0.80 31.91 42.23
C ARG A 19 -0.31 32.13 43.27
N TYR A 20 -0.02 32.88 44.34
CA TYR A 20 -1.02 33.25 45.33
C TYR A 20 -2.08 34.19 44.74
N LEU A 21 -1.68 35.17 43.93
CA LEU A 21 -2.61 36.09 43.25
C LEU A 21 -3.48 35.37 42.20
N CYS A 22 -3.02 34.25 41.66
CA CYS A 22 -3.76 33.40 40.72
C CYS A 22 -4.65 32.34 41.40
N ASP A 23 -4.68 32.27 42.73
CA ASP A 23 -5.42 31.25 43.48
C ASP A 23 -4.93 29.80 43.21
N GLU A 24 -3.64 29.63 42.90
CA GLU A 24 -3.01 28.35 42.49
C GLU A 24 -2.12 27.73 43.59
N LEU A 25 -2.15 28.28 44.81
CA LEU A 25 -1.40 27.75 45.94
C LEU A 25 -2.21 26.70 46.70
N SER A 26 -1.49 25.73 47.26
CA SER A 26 -2.05 24.84 48.28
C SER A 26 -2.43 25.64 49.54
N PRO A 27 -3.32 25.10 50.40
CA PRO A 27 -3.72 25.78 51.64
C PRO A 27 -2.53 26.10 52.57
N GLU A 28 -1.48 25.28 52.55
CA GLU A 28 -0.28 25.47 53.37
C GLU A 28 0.61 26.60 52.83
N GLU A 29 0.87 26.61 51.52
CA GLU A 29 1.63 27.69 50.87
C GLU A 29 0.90 29.04 50.97
N ALA A 30 -0.43 29.03 50.85
CA ALA A 30 -1.26 30.23 51.02
C ALA A 30 -1.14 30.83 52.43
N ARG A 31 -1.17 29.98 53.48
CA ARG A 31 -0.95 30.42 54.86
C ARG A 31 0.44 31.03 55.05
N HIS A 32 1.46 30.45 54.44
CA HIS A 32 2.82 30.98 54.50
C HIS A 32 2.91 32.40 53.91
N VAL A 33 2.29 32.64 52.74
CA VAL A 33 2.21 34.00 52.15
C VAL A 33 1.44 34.96 53.07
N GLU A 34 0.35 34.51 53.67
CA GLU A 34 -0.46 35.34 54.57
C GLU A 34 0.29 35.71 55.86
N GLU A 35 1.05 34.78 56.44
CA GLU A 35 1.90 35.04 57.60
C GLU A 35 3.02 36.02 57.25
N ALA A 36 3.67 35.84 56.10
CA ALA A 36 4.67 36.78 55.62
C ALA A 36 4.08 38.17 55.33
N ALA A 37 2.85 38.25 54.82
CA ALA A 37 2.16 39.52 54.61
C ALA A 37 1.76 40.20 55.93
N ARG A 38 1.45 39.45 56.98
CA ARG A 38 1.24 40.03 58.33
C ARG A 38 2.55 40.59 58.90
N ALA A 39 3.68 39.95 58.64
CA ALA A 39 4.98 40.39 59.10
C ALA A 39 5.54 41.57 58.26
N SER A 40 5.14 41.71 56.99
CA SER A 40 5.66 42.71 56.05
C SER A 40 4.55 43.62 55.51
N PRO A 41 4.46 44.88 55.99
CA PRO A 41 3.49 45.86 55.48
C PRO A 41 3.62 46.14 53.98
N ALA A 42 4.84 46.04 53.43
CA ALA A 42 5.11 46.24 52.02
C ALA A 42 4.49 45.13 51.15
N LEU A 43 4.62 43.87 51.57
CA LEU A 43 4.00 42.73 50.88
C LEU A 43 2.48 42.81 50.96
N ALA A 44 1.93 43.17 52.12
CA ALA A 44 0.49 43.37 52.29
C ALA A 44 -0.06 44.51 51.40
N ALA A 45 0.68 45.60 51.25
CA ALA A 45 0.31 46.69 50.34
C ALA A 45 0.31 46.23 48.89
N HIS A 46 1.35 45.53 48.46
CA HIS A 46 1.48 44.99 47.11
C HIS A 46 0.35 44.01 46.76
N LEU A 47 0.05 43.06 47.65
CA LEU A 47 -1.05 42.11 47.46
C LEU A 47 -2.41 42.81 47.35
N ARG A 48 -2.65 43.88 48.11
CA ARG A 48 -3.88 44.68 48.01
C ARG A 48 -3.99 45.40 46.67
N GLU A 49 -2.92 46.04 46.23
CA GLU A 49 -2.85 46.74 44.94
C GLU A 49 -3.14 45.77 43.79
N ARG A 50 -2.44 44.63 43.73
CA ARG A 50 -2.62 43.63 42.67
C ARG A 50 -4.02 43.02 42.65
N ARG A 51 -4.63 42.79 43.82
CA ARG A 51 -6.02 42.35 43.90
C ARG A 51 -7.00 43.41 43.42
N ALA A 52 -6.76 44.68 43.73
CA ALA A 52 -7.58 45.79 43.24
C ALA A 52 -7.47 45.92 41.72
N GLU A 53 -6.27 45.78 41.16
CA GLU A 53 -6.06 45.73 39.69
C GLU A 53 -6.79 44.54 39.05
N LYS A 54 -6.66 43.33 39.59
CA LYS A 54 -7.36 42.11 39.12
C LYS A 54 -8.88 42.32 39.12
N ALA A 55 -9.42 42.91 40.19
CA ALA A 55 -10.84 43.21 40.31
C ALA A 55 -11.30 44.29 39.31
N ALA A 56 -10.53 45.37 39.14
CA ALA A 56 -10.82 46.42 38.17
C ALA A 56 -10.77 45.90 36.73
N PHE A 57 -9.79 45.06 36.41
CA PHE A 57 -9.66 44.43 35.10
C PHE A 57 -10.84 43.50 34.78
N ALA A 58 -11.33 42.73 35.76
CA ALA A 58 -12.51 41.89 35.60
C ALA A 58 -13.79 42.69 35.27
N LEU A 59 -13.90 43.93 35.76
CA LEU A 59 -15.02 44.83 35.43
C LEU A 59 -14.92 45.39 34.00
N VAL A 60 -13.70 45.71 33.54
CA VAL A 60 -13.47 46.30 32.19
C VAL A 60 -13.50 45.24 31.09
N ARG A 61 -13.11 43.99 31.39
CA ARG A 61 -13.08 42.87 30.44
C ARG A 61 -13.80 41.64 31.01
N PRO A 62 -15.13 41.54 30.86
CA PRO A 62 -15.87 40.38 31.37
C PRO A 62 -15.52 39.13 30.54
N PHE A 63 -14.77 38.21 31.14
CA PHE A 63 -14.42 36.89 30.57
C PHE A 63 -15.60 35.91 30.46
N GLY A 64 -16.84 36.38 30.59
CA GLY A 64 -18.06 35.57 30.68
C GLY A 64 -18.18 34.47 29.61
N PRO A 65 -17.98 34.76 28.31
CA PRO A 65 -18.09 33.73 27.27
C PRO A 65 -17.00 32.65 27.35
N VAL A 66 -15.81 33.01 27.83
CA VAL A 66 -14.68 32.07 27.94
C VAL A 66 -14.84 31.21 29.19
N ARG A 67 -15.28 31.80 30.31
CA ARG A 67 -15.54 31.07 31.55
C ARG A 67 -16.66 30.05 31.40
N ALA A 68 -17.76 30.43 30.73
CA ALA A 68 -18.87 29.52 30.42
C ALA A 68 -18.43 28.33 29.55
N ARG A 69 -17.44 28.50 28.67
CA ARG A 69 -16.87 27.40 27.87
C ARG A 69 -15.94 26.48 28.67
N LEU A 70 -15.24 27.00 29.67
CA LEU A 70 -14.35 26.22 30.53
C LEU A 70 -15.12 25.43 31.59
N GLU A 71 -16.22 25.99 32.09
CA GLU A 71 -17.10 25.36 33.09
C GLU A 71 -18.13 24.40 32.47
N ALA A 72 -18.29 24.39 31.14
CA ALA A 72 -19.18 23.46 30.46
C ALA A 72 -18.75 22.00 30.74
N PRO A 73 -19.65 21.11 31.21
CA PRO A 73 -19.32 19.73 31.49
C PRO A 73 -18.80 19.05 30.21
N ARG A 74 -17.58 18.53 30.28
CA ARG A 74 -16.93 17.88 29.13
C ARG A 74 -17.79 16.69 28.69
N PRO A 75 -18.20 16.61 27.41
CA PRO A 75 -19.00 15.49 26.95
C PRO A 75 -18.21 14.19 27.15
N SER A 76 -18.87 13.18 27.71
CA SER A 76 -18.26 11.87 27.96
C SER A 76 -17.64 11.32 26.68
N ARG A 77 -16.31 11.16 26.67
CA ARG A 77 -15.52 10.61 25.56
C ARG A 77 -16.07 9.27 25.08
N TRP A 78 -16.73 8.52 25.96
CA TRP A 78 -17.30 7.21 25.67
C TRP A 78 -18.57 7.28 24.79
N ARG A 79 -19.43 8.29 24.97
CA ARG A 79 -20.57 8.53 24.05
C ARG A 79 -20.12 8.98 22.67
N MET A 80 -19.00 9.70 22.59
CA MET A 80 -18.44 10.11 21.31
C MET A 80 -17.88 8.89 20.57
N LEU A 81 -17.08 8.05 21.23
CA LEU A 81 -16.55 6.80 20.65
C LEU A 81 -17.66 5.84 20.19
N TRP A 82 -18.76 5.72 20.95
CA TRP A 82 -19.88 4.86 20.58
C TRP A 82 -20.69 5.38 19.38
N ARG A 83 -20.75 6.70 19.17
CA ARG A 83 -21.44 7.28 18.00
C ARG A 83 -20.67 7.08 16.70
N TRP A 84 -19.34 6.91 16.77
CA TRP A 84 -18.49 6.64 15.60
C TRP A 84 -18.30 5.15 15.30
N SER A 85 -18.63 4.24 16.23
CA SER A 85 -18.49 2.80 15.98
C SER A 85 -19.48 2.27 14.94
N GLN A 86 -20.70 2.84 14.87
CA GLN A 86 -21.72 2.39 13.92
C GLN A 86 -21.36 2.61 12.43
N PRO A 87 -20.92 3.80 11.98
CA PRO A 87 -20.52 3.97 10.58
C PRO A 87 -19.26 3.16 10.22
N VAL A 88 -18.34 2.96 11.17
CA VAL A 88 -17.12 2.15 10.95
C VAL A 88 -17.46 0.66 10.80
N LEU A 89 -18.40 0.14 11.58
CA LEU A 89 -18.86 -1.25 11.44
C LEU A 89 -19.57 -1.49 10.12
N VAL A 90 -20.44 -0.58 9.69
CA VAL A 90 -21.14 -0.69 8.40
C VAL A 90 -20.13 -0.61 7.23
N LEU A 91 -19.18 0.33 7.28
CA LEU A 91 -18.12 0.43 6.29
C LEU A 91 -17.25 -0.83 6.27
N GLY A 92 -16.92 -1.40 7.43
CA GLY A 92 -16.16 -2.64 7.54
C GLY A 92 -16.88 -3.86 6.94
N VAL A 93 -18.20 -3.99 7.16
CA VAL A 93 -19.00 -5.07 6.56
C VAL A 93 -19.13 -4.90 5.04
N VAL A 94 -19.35 -3.68 4.55
CA VAL A 94 -19.38 -3.39 3.11
C VAL A 94 -18.01 -3.66 2.49
N LEU A 95 -16.92 -3.23 3.12
CA LEU A 95 -15.57 -3.57 2.64
C LEU A 95 -15.37 -5.08 2.62
N ALA A 96 -15.69 -5.80 3.70
CA ALA A 96 -15.49 -7.25 3.77
C ALA A 96 -16.32 -8.03 2.73
N ALA A 97 -17.49 -7.54 2.35
CA ALA A 97 -18.32 -8.15 1.30
C ALA A 97 -17.88 -7.79 -0.13
N VAL A 98 -17.30 -6.60 -0.33
CA VAL A 98 -16.94 -6.07 -1.66
C VAL A 98 -15.47 -6.34 -2.01
N LEU A 99 -14.54 -6.31 -1.05
CA LEU A 99 -13.11 -6.60 -1.25
C LEU A 99 -12.85 -7.95 -1.92
N PRO A 100 -13.44 -9.09 -1.50
CA PRO A 100 -13.18 -10.36 -2.15
C PRO A 100 -13.65 -10.40 -3.60
N ARG A 101 -14.69 -9.63 -3.96
CA ARG A 101 -15.16 -9.49 -5.36
C ARG A 101 -14.30 -8.57 -6.21
N LEU A 102 -13.61 -7.62 -5.59
CA LEU A 102 -12.63 -6.76 -6.27
C LEU A 102 -11.27 -7.46 -6.39
N HIS A 103 -10.86 -8.24 -5.39
CA HIS A 103 -9.62 -9.03 -5.45
C HIS A 103 -9.71 -10.22 -6.41
N SER A 104 -10.89 -10.79 -6.65
CA SER A 104 -11.06 -11.79 -7.72
C SER A 104 -10.85 -11.22 -9.13
N LEU A 105 -10.91 -9.90 -9.32
CA LEU A 105 -10.58 -9.23 -10.59
C LEU A 105 -9.13 -8.74 -10.64
N GLN A 106 -8.36 -8.90 -9.56
CA GLN A 106 -7.04 -8.26 -9.39
C GLN A 106 -5.91 -9.26 -9.07
N GLU A 107 -6.09 -10.56 -9.31
CA GLU A 107 -5.00 -11.54 -9.29
C GLU A 107 -4.15 -11.54 -10.59
N VAL A 108 -3.63 -10.38 -11.01
CA VAL A 108 -2.46 -10.34 -11.91
C VAL A 108 -1.54 -9.17 -11.56
N GLU A 109 -1.13 -9.05 -10.31
CA GLU A 109 0.13 -8.35 -10.02
C GLU A 109 0.72 -8.82 -8.69
N ARG A 110 1.20 -10.08 -8.67
CA ARG A 110 2.16 -10.47 -7.63
C ARG A 110 3.46 -9.72 -7.93
N VAL A 111 3.68 -8.66 -7.15
CA VAL A 111 4.96 -7.99 -6.94
C VAL A 111 6.05 -9.06 -6.84
N ARG A 112 6.84 -9.15 -7.90
CA ARG A 112 7.88 -10.14 -8.04
C ARG A 112 9.13 -9.65 -7.31
N VAL A 113 9.55 -10.45 -6.34
CA VAL A 113 10.83 -10.30 -5.65
C VAL A 113 11.96 -10.33 -6.68
N ARG A 114 12.95 -9.44 -6.53
CA ARG A 114 14.16 -9.35 -7.36
C ARG A 114 14.74 -10.75 -7.64
N GLY A 115 14.71 -11.19 -8.91
CA GLY A 115 15.47 -12.36 -9.40
C GLY A 115 14.69 -13.53 -10.03
N GLY A 116 13.64 -13.32 -10.86
CA GLY A 116 12.96 -14.46 -11.52
C GLY A 116 12.40 -14.20 -12.93
N LEU A 117 12.34 -15.27 -13.73
CA LEU A 117 11.85 -15.38 -15.11
C LEU A 117 10.57 -14.60 -15.41
N THR A 118 10.69 -13.41 -15.98
CA THR A 118 9.56 -12.58 -16.39
C THR A 118 9.28 -12.72 -17.87
N ALA A 119 8.01 -12.95 -18.22
CA ALA A 119 7.55 -12.94 -19.60
C ALA A 119 6.62 -11.74 -19.81
N ARG A 120 6.82 -11.01 -20.90
CA ARG A 120 5.96 -9.93 -21.38
C ARG A 120 5.50 -10.24 -22.80
N VAL A 121 4.35 -9.70 -23.14
CA VAL A 121 3.73 -9.92 -24.44
C VAL A 121 3.61 -8.57 -25.12
N LEU A 122 4.34 -8.39 -26.21
CA LEU A 122 4.31 -7.20 -27.04
C LEU A 122 3.35 -7.44 -28.20
N VAL A 123 2.40 -6.55 -28.40
CA VAL A 123 1.33 -6.66 -29.38
C VAL A 123 1.49 -5.56 -30.41
N LYS A 124 1.49 -5.93 -31.69
CA LYS A 124 1.43 -5.00 -32.81
C LYS A 124 0.03 -5.04 -33.43
N ARG A 125 -0.63 -3.89 -33.48
CA ARG A 125 -1.93 -3.66 -34.12
C ARG A 125 -1.81 -2.52 -35.13
N GLY A 126 -1.80 -2.84 -36.42
CA GLY A 126 -1.47 -1.86 -37.46
C GLY A 126 -0.06 -1.30 -37.22
N GLU A 127 0.07 0.01 -37.04
CA GLU A 127 1.35 0.69 -36.75
C GLU A 127 1.65 0.86 -35.25
N VAL A 128 0.72 0.50 -34.36
CA VAL A 128 0.89 0.66 -32.92
C VAL A 128 1.48 -0.60 -32.31
N VAL A 129 2.50 -0.44 -31.46
CA VAL A 129 3.05 -1.51 -30.63
C VAL A 129 2.83 -1.16 -29.17
N PHE A 130 2.24 -2.09 -28.41
CA PHE A 130 1.98 -1.92 -26.98
C PHE A 130 2.26 -3.21 -26.21
N GLU A 131 2.53 -3.10 -24.91
CA GLU A 131 2.62 -4.27 -24.03
C GLU A 131 1.20 -4.69 -23.60
N GLN A 132 0.91 -5.99 -23.65
CA GLN A 132 -0.33 -6.55 -23.13
C GLN A 132 -0.31 -6.46 -21.59
N GLY A 133 -0.95 -5.41 -21.08
CA GLY A 133 -1.20 -5.23 -19.65
C GLY A 133 -2.57 -5.77 -19.20
N PRO A 134 -2.88 -5.67 -17.89
CA PRO A 134 -4.20 -5.99 -17.37
C PRO A 134 -5.31 -5.23 -18.11
N GLY A 135 -6.36 -5.95 -18.55
CA GLY A 135 -7.49 -5.38 -19.28
C GLY A 135 -7.25 -5.10 -20.77
N ALA A 136 -6.04 -5.34 -21.29
CA ALA A 136 -5.80 -5.29 -22.73
C ALA A 136 -6.43 -6.51 -23.41
N VAL A 137 -7.38 -6.27 -24.31
CA VAL A 137 -8.06 -7.31 -25.10
C VAL A 137 -7.46 -7.36 -26.50
N LEU A 138 -7.10 -8.56 -26.93
CA LEU A 138 -6.48 -8.84 -28.22
C LEU A 138 -7.55 -9.11 -29.29
N ARG A 139 -7.22 -8.80 -30.54
CA ARG A 139 -8.11 -8.96 -31.70
C ARG A 139 -7.49 -9.91 -32.71
N SER A 140 -8.35 -10.51 -33.52
CA SER A 140 -7.90 -11.21 -34.73
C SER A 140 -7.02 -10.29 -35.59
N GLY A 141 -5.91 -10.82 -36.08
CA GLY A 141 -4.88 -10.10 -36.84
C GLY A 141 -3.85 -9.34 -35.98
N ASP A 142 -4.01 -9.26 -34.66
CA ASP A 142 -2.96 -8.73 -33.79
C ASP A 142 -1.73 -9.64 -33.86
N ARG A 143 -0.55 -9.04 -33.96
CA ARG A 143 0.73 -9.77 -33.98
C ARG A 143 1.39 -9.71 -32.62
N VAL A 144 1.53 -10.88 -32.02
CA VAL A 144 2.03 -11.06 -30.67
C VAL A 144 3.49 -11.53 -30.70
N ARG A 145 4.34 -10.89 -29.90
CA ARG A 145 5.73 -11.27 -29.69
C ARG A 145 6.02 -11.41 -28.21
N VAL A 146 6.79 -12.42 -27.86
CA VAL A 146 7.18 -12.66 -26.47
C VAL A 146 8.51 -12.00 -26.19
N GLU A 147 8.57 -11.33 -25.06
CA GLU A 147 9.79 -10.86 -24.44
C GLU A 147 10.00 -11.63 -23.13
N VAL A 148 11.22 -12.10 -22.91
CA VAL A 148 11.60 -12.86 -21.73
C VAL A 148 12.77 -12.17 -21.04
N GLU A 149 12.71 -12.05 -19.73
CA GLU A 149 13.77 -11.48 -18.90
C GLU A 149 14.10 -12.42 -17.75
N ASP A 150 15.36 -12.79 -17.60
CA ASP A 150 15.86 -13.61 -16.49
C ASP A 150 17.29 -13.22 -16.11
N VAL A 151 17.66 -13.39 -14.84
CA VAL A 151 18.97 -12.99 -14.31
C VAL A 151 20.07 -14.03 -14.53
N GLU A 152 19.71 -15.30 -14.75
CA GLU A 152 20.65 -16.42 -14.91
C GLU A 152 20.69 -16.93 -16.35
N GLY A 153 19.60 -16.81 -17.09
CA GLY A 153 19.48 -17.44 -18.41
C GLY A 153 19.28 -18.95 -18.30
N GLY A 154 19.50 -19.68 -19.41
CA GLY A 154 19.35 -21.12 -19.49
C GLY A 154 18.65 -21.61 -20.75
N ALA A 155 18.16 -22.85 -20.74
CA ALA A 155 17.41 -23.43 -21.85
C ALA A 155 15.95 -22.97 -21.81
N LEU A 156 15.51 -22.30 -22.89
CA LEU A 156 14.21 -21.65 -23.01
C LEU A 156 13.28 -22.44 -23.93
N TYR A 157 12.05 -22.65 -23.45
CA TYR A 157 10.95 -23.24 -24.20
C TYR A 157 9.76 -22.30 -24.16
N VAL A 158 9.10 -22.12 -25.31
CA VAL A 158 7.85 -21.36 -25.39
C VAL A 158 6.81 -22.21 -26.10
N LEU A 159 5.64 -22.32 -25.48
CA LEU A 159 4.49 -23.03 -26.00
C LEU A 159 3.25 -22.14 -25.93
N ALA A 160 2.33 -22.34 -26.87
CA ALA A 160 0.96 -21.87 -26.75
C ALA A 160 0.07 -23.03 -26.28
N VAL A 161 -0.90 -22.73 -25.43
CA VAL A 161 -1.96 -23.65 -25.01
C VAL A 161 -3.30 -22.99 -25.24
N SER A 162 -4.21 -23.70 -25.91
CA SER A 162 -5.60 -23.27 -26.08
C SER A 162 -6.46 -23.73 -24.90
N GLU A 163 -7.61 -23.09 -24.73
CA GLU A 163 -8.66 -23.51 -23.80
C GLU A 163 -9.11 -24.97 -24.00
N ARG A 164 -9.00 -25.49 -25.22
CA ARG A 164 -9.33 -26.89 -25.55
C ARG A 164 -8.20 -27.88 -25.23
N GLY A 165 -7.12 -27.41 -24.60
CA GLY A 165 -5.97 -28.22 -24.21
C GLY A 165 -5.01 -28.55 -25.36
N ARG A 166 -5.18 -27.95 -26.55
CA ARG A 166 -4.20 -28.10 -27.64
C ARG A 166 -2.93 -27.33 -27.29
N VAL A 167 -1.80 -28.04 -27.26
CA VAL A 167 -0.48 -27.47 -26.99
C VAL A 167 0.32 -27.36 -28.29
N THR A 168 0.79 -26.16 -28.60
CA THR A 168 1.57 -25.87 -29.81
C THR A 168 2.97 -25.35 -29.43
N PRO A 169 4.05 -26.06 -29.79
CA PRO A 169 5.41 -25.58 -29.55
C PRO A 169 5.72 -24.37 -30.43
N LEU A 170 6.32 -23.32 -29.85
CA LEU A 170 6.68 -22.08 -30.56
C LEU A 170 8.20 -21.86 -30.64
N GLN A 171 8.94 -22.10 -29.55
CA GLN A 171 10.40 -21.91 -29.49
C GLN A 171 11.04 -22.95 -28.58
N GLY A 172 12.28 -23.35 -28.87
CA GLY A 172 13.03 -24.32 -28.07
C GLY A 172 12.76 -25.79 -28.41
N PHE A 173 12.05 -26.07 -29.51
CA PHE A 173 11.69 -27.42 -29.95
C PHE A 173 12.35 -27.77 -31.29
N PRO A 174 12.62 -29.06 -31.58
CA PRO A 174 13.18 -29.48 -32.87
C PRO A 174 12.40 -28.95 -34.08
N ALA A 175 11.06 -28.91 -34.00
CA ALA A 175 10.19 -28.39 -35.05
C ALA A 175 10.32 -26.87 -35.28
N THR A 176 10.87 -26.13 -34.32
CA THR A 176 10.95 -24.66 -34.33
C THR A 176 12.39 -24.16 -34.38
N GLY A 177 13.34 -24.99 -34.85
CA GLY A 177 14.75 -24.63 -34.95
C GLY A 177 15.64 -25.17 -33.83
N GLY A 178 15.11 -26.03 -32.95
CA GLY A 178 15.86 -26.72 -31.90
C GLY A 178 15.94 -25.97 -30.58
N THR A 179 16.87 -26.40 -29.73
CA THR A 179 17.08 -25.85 -28.38
C THR A 179 17.46 -24.38 -28.44
N LEU A 180 16.78 -23.56 -27.66
CA LEU A 180 17.07 -22.13 -27.53
C LEU A 180 17.78 -21.87 -26.20
N SER A 181 19.02 -21.40 -26.26
CA SER A 181 19.78 -21.00 -25.08
C SER A 181 19.71 -19.48 -24.90
N MET A 182 19.20 -19.04 -23.75
CA MET A 182 19.05 -17.64 -23.39
C MET A 182 20.19 -17.21 -22.47
N LEU A 183 20.87 -16.12 -22.79
CA LEU A 183 21.82 -15.49 -21.87
C LEU A 183 21.07 -14.66 -20.82
N PRO A 184 21.69 -14.39 -19.65
CA PRO A 184 21.17 -13.40 -18.69
C PRO A 184 20.75 -12.08 -19.35
N GLY A 185 19.62 -11.54 -18.89
CA GLY A 185 19.07 -10.26 -19.32
C GLY A 185 17.73 -10.39 -20.04
N ARG A 186 17.41 -9.39 -20.86
CA ARG A 186 16.14 -9.23 -21.56
C ARG A 186 16.28 -9.61 -23.03
N TRP A 187 15.44 -10.53 -23.49
CA TRP A 187 15.43 -11.09 -24.83
C TRP A 187 14.06 -10.92 -25.47
N VAL A 188 14.02 -10.26 -26.62
CA VAL A 188 12.84 -10.25 -27.49
C VAL A 188 12.95 -11.44 -28.41
N LEU A 189 12.03 -12.39 -28.29
CA LEU A 189 12.11 -13.64 -29.05
C LEU A 189 11.86 -13.41 -30.54
N PRO A 190 12.56 -14.16 -31.42
CA PRO A 190 12.35 -14.04 -32.85
C PRO A 190 10.97 -14.53 -33.26
N GLY A 191 10.43 -13.94 -34.32
CA GLY A 191 9.11 -14.25 -34.84
C GLY A 191 7.99 -13.43 -34.19
N SER A 192 6.78 -13.63 -34.70
CA SER A 192 5.54 -13.10 -34.12
C SER A 192 4.44 -14.09 -34.45
N LEU A 193 3.57 -14.35 -33.48
CA LEU A 193 2.34 -15.12 -33.67
C LEU A 193 1.25 -14.15 -34.13
N GLU A 194 0.64 -14.40 -35.27
CA GLU A 194 -0.57 -13.67 -35.69
C GLU A 194 -1.78 -14.37 -35.08
N LEU A 195 -2.61 -13.64 -34.35
CA LEU A 195 -3.82 -14.21 -33.75
C LEU A 195 -4.87 -14.44 -34.82
N ASP A 196 -5.44 -15.62 -34.82
CA ASP A 196 -6.58 -15.96 -35.67
C ASP A 196 -7.90 -15.47 -35.09
N ASP A 197 -8.98 -15.65 -35.86
CA ASP A 197 -10.35 -15.36 -35.45
C ASP A 197 -11.00 -16.53 -34.70
N ALA A 198 -10.20 -17.45 -34.14
CA ALA A 198 -10.75 -18.56 -33.37
C ALA A 198 -11.29 -18.01 -32.04
N PRO A 199 -12.53 -18.37 -31.64
CA PRO A 199 -13.16 -17.87 -30.42
C PRO A 199 -12.55 -18.47 -29.15
N GLU A 200 -11.61 -19.41 -29.28
CA GLU A 200 -10.96 -20.05 -28.15
C GLU A 200 -9.92 -19.14 -27.49
N GLN A 201 -9.87 -19.18 -26.16
CA GLN A 201 -8.82 -18.48 -25.42
C GLN A 201 -7.47 -19.19 -25.59
N GLU A 202 -6.40 -18.41 -25.59
CA GLU A 202 -5.03 -18.91 -25.70
C GLU A 202 -4.15 -18.36 -24.59
N ALA A 203 -3.14 -19.12 -24.20
CA ALA A 203 -2.15 -18.70 -23.23
C ALA A 203 -0.76 -19.11 -23.69
N LEU A 204 0.22 -18.26 -23.42
CA LEU A 204 1.63 -18.54 -23.64
C LEU A 204 2.24 -19.04 -22.35
N VAL A 205 2.97 -20.15 -22.46
CA VAL A 205 3.74 -20.74 -21.37
C VAL A 205 5.21 -20.65 -21.74
N VAL A 206 5.95 -19.90 -20.93
CA VAL A 206 7.41 -19.75 -21.05
C VAL A 206 8.05 -20.60 -19.95
N VAL A 207 8.92 -21.52 -20.32
CA VAL A 207 9.65 -22.39 -19.39
C VAL A 207 11.14 -22.16 -19.56
N LEU A 208 11.85 -21.99 -18.45
CA LEU A 208 13.30 -21.83 -18.41
C LEU A 208 13.90 -22.88 -17.49
N ALA A 209 14.81 -23.69 -18.00
CA ALA A 209 15.66 -24.58 -17.23
C ALA A 209 17.03 -23.94 -17.04
N ALA A 210 17.51 -23.83 -15.79
CA ALA A 210 18.72 -23.07 -15.47
C ALA A 210 20.00 -23.68 -16.09
N ASP A 211 20.10 -25.01 -16.11
CA ASP A 211 21.20 -25.73 -16.76
C ASP A 211 20.68 -26.46 -18.00
N ALA A 212 21.31 -26.22 -19.15
CA ALA A 212 20.98 -26.90 -20.40
C ALA A 212 21.31 -28.41 -20.37
N ARG A 213 22.22 -28.85 -19.49
CA ARG A 213 22.59 -30.27 -19.34
C ARG A 213 21.54 -31.07 -18.59
N ASP A 214 20.89 -30.44 -17.62
CA ASP A 214 19.84 -31.03 -16.79
C ASP A 214 18.43 -30.60 -17.25
N ALA A 215 18.34 -29.85 -18.34
CA ALA A 215 17.08 -29.40 -18.91
C ALA A 215 16.22 -30.61 -19.32
N PRO A 216 14.93 -30.64 -18.95
CA PRO A 216 14.03 -31.67 -19.45
C PRO A 216 14.01 -31.69 -20.98
N SER A 217 13.82 -32.87 -21.58
CA SER A 217 13.72 -32.95 -23.04
C SER A 217 12.52 -32.14 -23.56
N PRO A 218 12.57 -31.63 -24.79
CA PRO A 218 11.43 -30.93 -25.39
C PRO A 218 10.12 -31.75 -25.30
N GLU A 219 10.19 -33.06 -25.51
CA GLU A 219 9.05 -33.98 -25.42
C GLU A 219 8.54 -34.15 -23.98
N ALA A 220 9.41 -33.98 -22.98
CA ALA A 220 9.01 -33.97 -21.57
C ALA A 220 8.26 -32.68 -21.22
N ILE A 221 8.76 -31.51 -21.69
CA ILE A 221 8.08 -30.22 -21.52
C ILE A 221 6.70 -30.24 -22.20
N HIS A 222 6.63 -30.74 -23.44
CA HIS A 222 5.39 -30.80 -24.21
C HIS A 222 4.34 -31.68 -23.52
N ARG A 223 4.70 -32.91 -23.14
CA ARG A 223 3.79 -33.82 -22.41
C ARG A 223 3.36 -33.29 -21.05
N TRP A 224 4.26 -32.63 -20.32
CA TRP A 224 3.93 -32.01 -19.04
C TRP A 224 2.84 -30.95 -19.20
N LEU A 225 2.95 -30.09 -20.22
CA LEU A 225 1.93 -29.09 -20.48
C LEU A 225 0.62 -29.69 -21.00
N GLU A 226 0.68 -30.73 -21.85
CA GLU A 226 -0.52 -31.45 -22.30
C GLU A 226 -1.27 -32.14 -21.15
N GLN A 227 -0.56 -32.64 -20.16
CA GLN A 227 -1.18 -33.21 -18.96
C GLN A 227 -1.83 -32.11 -18.13
N ALA A 228 -1.11 -31.02 -17.84
CA ALA A 228 -1.65 -29.92 -17.06
C ALA A 228 -2.88 -29.27 -17.71
N ALA A 229 -2.87 -29.13 -19.05
CA ALA A 229 -3.97 -28.57 -19.81
C ALA A 229 -5.25 -29.45 -19.82
N ARG A 230 -5.14 -30.74 -19.47
CA ARG A 230 -6.29 -31.65 -19.32
C ARG A 230 -6.88 -31.65 -17.91
N GLU A 231 -6.07 -31.31 -16.91
CA GLU A 231 -6.41 -31.49 -15.49
C GLU A 231 -6.82 -30.19 -14.79
N SER A 232 -6.58 -29.01 -15.41
CA SER A 232 -6.76 -27.71 -14.76
C SER A 232 -7.65 -26.77 -15.56
N ASP A 233 -8.24 -25.79 -14.85
CA ASP A 233 -8.96 -24.66 -15.46
C ASP A 233 -8.02 -23.84 -16.35
N PHE A 234 -8.60 -23.06 -17.26
CA PHE A 234 -7.83 -22.21 -18.16
C PHE A 234 -7.62 -20.79 -17.58
N PRO A 235 -6.41 -20.20 -17.65
CA PRO A 235 -5.15 -20.81 -18.12
C PRO A 235 -4.61 -21.85 -17.13
N PRO A 236 -3.86 -22.87 -17.61
CA PRO A 236 -3.51 -24.01 -16.78
C PRO A 236 -2.67 -23.62 -15.57
N SER A 237 -3.01 -24.20 -14.42
CA SER A 237 -2.22 -24.09 -13.19
C SER A 237 -1.09 -25.11 -13.23
N LEU A 238 0.15 -24.62 -13.32
CA LEU A 238 1.31 -25.45 -13.59
C LEU A 238 2.10 -25.75 -12.32
N THR A 239 2.25 -27.04 -12.00
CA THR A 239 3.27 -27.50 -11.05
C THR A 239 4.62 -27.52 -11.77
N PRO A 240 5.64 -26.77 -11.31
CA PRO A 240 6.91 -26.68 -12.00
C PRO A 240 7.61 -28.05 -12.06
N LEU A 241 8.22 -28.35 -13.21
CA LEU A 241 9.12 -29.51 -13.32
C LEU A 241 10.40 -29.24 -12.52
N PRO A 242 11.06 -30.29 -11.99
CA PRO A 242 12.35 -30.15 -11.30
C PRO A 242 13.36 -29.39 -12.17
N GLY A 243 14.06 -28.42 -11.57
CA GLY A 243 15.06 -27.61 -12.27
C GLY A 243 14.50 -26.55 -13.24
N THR A 244 13.17 -26.39 -13.30
CA THR A 244 12.53 -25.43 -14.20
C THR A 244 11.82 -24.31 -13.45
N ARG A 245 11.76 -23.15 -14.09
CA ARG A 245 10.89 -22.02 -13.74
C ARG A 245 9.96 -21.76 -14.91
N HIS A 246 8.74 -21.31 -14.65
CA HIS A 246 7.81 -20.99 -15.72
C HIS A 246 7.07 -19.67 -15.47
N ALA A 247 6.54 -19.10 -16.55
CA ALA A 247 5.62 -17.98 -16.54
C ALA A 247 4.48 -18.26 -17.51
N VAL A 248 3.25 -17.97 -17.08
CA VAL A 248 2.04 -18.11 -17.89
C VAL A 248 1.48 -16.73 -18.21
N ARG A 249 1.05 -16.54 -19.46
CA ARG A 249 0.44 -15.32 -19.97
C ARG A 249 -0.81 -15.65 -20.76
N ALA A 250 -1.98 -15.40 -20.18
CA ALA A 250 -3.24 -15.48 -20.91
C ALA A 250 -3.29 -14.41 -22.01
N LEU A 251 -3.87 -14.75 -23.15
CA LEU A 251 -4.09 -13.90 -24.32
C LEU A 251 -5.61 -13.71 -24.48
N PRO A 252 -6.25 -12.82 -23.69
CA PRO A 252 -7.68 -12.60 -23.76
C PRO A 252 -8.04 -12.02 -25.12
N LYS A 253 -8.81 -12.77 -25.91
CA LYS A 253 -9.34 -12.33 -27.21
C LYS A 253 -10.70 -11.63 -27.02
N GLU A 254 -10.99 -10.66 -27.88
CA GLU A 254 -12.33 -10.07 -28.02
C GLU A 254 -13.23 -11.15 -28.64
N LEU A 255 -14.22 -11.62 -27.89
CA LEU A 255 -15.20 -12.56 -28.42
C LEU A 255 -16.11 -11.81 -29.42
N PRO A 256 -16.44 -12.43 -30.57
CA PRO A 256 -17.34 -11.85 -31.55
C PRO A 256 -18.77 -11.66 -31.01
#